data_AF-A0A7X5VI53-F1
#
_entry.id   AF-A0A7X5VI53-F1
#
_cell.length_a   1.000
_cell.length_b   1.000
_cell.length_c   1.000
_cell.angle_alpha   90.00
_cell.angle_beta   90.00
_cell.angle_gamma   90.00
#
_symmetry.space_group_name_H-M   'P 1'
#
loop_
_entity.id
_entity.type
_entity.pdbx_description
1 polymer ?
#
loop_
_entity_poly.entity_id
_entity_poly.type
_entity_poly.pdbx_seq_one_letter_code
_entity_poly.pdbx_strand_id
1 'polypeptide(L)'
;METLAREYRARLAELLGEPLMVDDPLITTAQAAVLLEVPPQRVAALVRAGHLPARSRAHRRLLLSDVVRSGLDQWMSVAEAGVVLGLGQTGVRRLISSGLLAAHGKELPLRRDDVEVLARLREGWLTLSTAASALGVGVDEVQRMLRHRQLTHTCDVARPVYRHEVSSVLATRRPVPSKA
;
A
#
# COMPACT_ATOMS: atom_id res chain seq x y z
N MET A 1 19.24 -13.18 23.00
CA MET A 1 19.38 -12.71 21.61
C MET A 1 18.61 -11.40 21.40
N GLU A 2 17.34 -11.30 21.81
CA GLU A 2 16.54 -10.05 21.69
C GLU A 2 17.05 -8.87 22.53
N THR A 3 17.65 -9.13 23.69
CA THR A 3 18.23 -8.10 24.58
C THR A 3 19.44 -7.41 23.95
N LEU A 4 20.32 -8.16 23.30
CA LEU A 4 21.50 -7.63 22.60
C LEU A 4 21.12 -6.77 21.39
N ALA A 5 20.11 -7.18 20.62
CA ALA A 5 19.64 -6.38 19.48
C ALA A 5 19.02 -5.04 19.90
N ARG A 6 18.35 -5.03 21.07
CA ARG A 6 17.74 -3.83 21.65
C ARG A 6 18.78 -2.87 22.22
N GLU A 7 19.77 -3.40 22.95
CA GLU A 7 20.91 -2.61 23.44
C GLU A 7 21.74 -2.03 22.29
N TYR A 8 21.95 -2.80 21.22
CA TYR A 8 22.68 -2.33 20.04
C TYR A 8 21.93 -1.20 19.31
N ARG A 9 20.60 -1.32 19.18
CA ARG A 9 19.74 -0.26 18.61
C ARG A 9 19.70 1.00 19.47
N ALA A 10 19.62 0.88 20.79
CA ALA A 10 19.64 2.02 21.71
C ALA A 10 20.99 2.76 21.62
N ARG A 11 22.09 2.01 21.59
CA ARG A 11 23.44 2.57 21.47
C ARG A 11 23.70 3.21 20.10
N LEU A 12 23.11 2.67 19.04
CA LEU A 12 23.12 3.27 17.69
C LEU A 12 22.31 4.56 17.62
N ALA A 13 21.12 4.60 18.25
CA ALA A 13 20.30 5.80 18.30
C ALA A 13 20.97 6.93 19.09
N GLU A 14 21.68 6.59 20.16
CA GLU A 14 22.47 7.51 20.98
C GLU A 14 23.68 8.07 20.19
N LEU A 15 24.41 7.21 19.46
CA LEU A 15 25.53 7.61 18.60
C LEU A 15 25.09 8.51 17.42
N LEU A 16 23.88 8.31 16.89
CA LEU A 16 23.36 9.09 15.77
C LEU A 16 22.71 10.42 16.19
N GLY A 17 22.52 10.65 17.50
CA GLY A 17 22.00 11.90 18.08
C GLY A 17 23.05 12.99 18.26
N GLU A 18 24.34 12.64 18.25
CA GLU A 18 25.45 13.60 18.26
C GLU A 18 26.12 13.67 16.88
N PRO A 19 26.67 14.82 16.46
CA PRO A 19 27.38 14.95 15.20
C PRO A 19 28.74 14.24 15.30
N LEU A 20 28.70 12.92 15.25
CA LEU A 20 29.88 12.10 15.10
C LEU A 20 30.39 12.28 13.66
N MET A 21 31.60 12.84 13.56
CA MET A 21 32.48 12.77 12.38
C MET A 21 32.95 11.31 12.17
N VAL A 22 32.02 10.35 12.19
CA VAL A 22 32.29 8.93 11.95
C VAL A 22 31.94 8.68 10.49
N ASP A 23 32.93 8.23 9.73
CA ASP A 23 32.74 7.76 8.36
C ASP A 23 31.57 6.78 8.32
N ASP A 24 30.53 7.13 7.56
CA ASP A 24 29.32 6.32 7.41
C ASP A 24 29.69 4.91 6.90
N PRO A 25 29.55 3.87 7.74
CA PRO A 25 30.17 2.58 7.46
C PRO A 25 29.49 1.88 6.29
N LEU A 26 30.31 1.31 5.40
CA LEU A 26 29.85 0.48 4.29
C LEU A 26 29.52 -0.93 4.75
N ILE A 27 28.24 -1.30 4.68
CA ILE A 27 27.74 -2.63 5.04
C ILE A 27 27.35 -3.45 3.81
N THR A 28 27.30 -4.77 3.98
CA THR A 28 26.80 -5.72 2.97
C THR A 28 25.28 -5.82 2.99
N THR A 29 24.68 -6.39 1.94
CA THR A 29 23.26 -6.74 1.91
C THR A 29 22.86 -7.70 3.04
N ALA A 30 23.76 -8.60 3.47
CA ALA A 30 23.50 -9.53 4.57
C ALA A 30 23.46 -8.81 5.93
N GLN A 31 24.39 -7.88 6.16
CA GLN A 31 24.39 -7.06 7.37
C GLN A 31 23.17 -6.12 7.40
N ALA A 32 22.84 -5.51 6.27
CA ALA A 32 21.62 -4.72 6.13
C ALA A 32 20.36 -5.56 6.43
N ALA A 33 20.29 -6.79 5.90
CA ALA A 33 19.18 -7.71 6.14
C ALA A 33 18.99 -8.01 7.63
N VAL A 34 20.08 -8.22 8.36
CA VAL A 34 20.06 -8.41 9.83
C VAL A 34 19.58 -7.16 10.55
N LEU A 35 20.12 -5.98 10.19
CA LEU A 35 19.72 -4.71 10.82
C LEU A 35 18.24 -4.38 10.62
N LEU A 36 17.70 -4.80 9.48
CA LEU A 36 16.34 -4.50 9.04
C LEU A 36 15.37 -5.64 9.34
N GLU A 37 15.86 -6.73 9.93
CA GLU A 37 15.08 -7.92 10.27
C GLU A 37 14.28 -8.51 9.09
N VAL A 38 14.89 -8.50 7.90
CA VAL A 38 14.25 -8.98 6.65
C VAL A 38 15.15 -9.97 5.91
N PRO A 39 14.59 -10.79 4.99
CA PRO A 39 15.41 -11.64 4.13
C PRO A 39 16.37 -10.82 3.26
N PRO A 40 17.62 -11.28 3.04
CA PRO A 40 18.58 -10.60 2.16
C PRO A 40 18.07 -10.33 0.74
N GLN A 41 17.16 -11.17 0.24
CA GLN A 41 16.49 -11.00 -1.06
C GLN A 41 15.68 -9.70 -1.10
N ARG A 42 15.06 -9.29 0.02
CA ARG A 42 14.30 -8.04 0.11
C ARG A 42 15.20 -6.82 -0.01
N VAL A 43 16.35 -6.84 0.68
CA VAL A 43 17.37 -5.79 0.55
C VAL A 43 17.90 -5.71 -0.88
N ALA A 44 18.20 -6.85 -1.50
CA ALA A 44 18.63 -6.89 -2.89
C ALA A 44 17.57 -6.34 -3.87
N ALA A 45 16.29 -6.58 -3.61
CA ALA A 45 15.19 -6.02 -4.41
C ALA A 45 15.11 -4.49 -4.33
N LEU A 46 15.35 -3.91 -3.15
CA LEU A 46 15.37 -2.44 -2.98
C LEU A 46 16.51 -1.77 -3.72
N VAL A 47 17.70 -2.39 -3.67
CA VAL A 47 18.85 -1.91 -4.43
C VAL A 47 18.54 -1.95 -5.93
N ARG A 48 17.94 -3.04 -6.42
CA ARG A 48 17.53 -3.17 -7.83
C ARG A 48 16.41 -2.21 -8.23
N ALA A 49 15.49 -1.93 -7.31
CA ALA A 49 14.41 -0.96 -7.50
C ALA A 49 14.88 0.50 -7.40
N GLY A 50 16.10 0.76 -6.92
CA GLY A 50 16.65 2.10 -6.75
C GLY A 50 16.21 2.80 -5.46
N HIS A 51 15.53 2.10 -4.56
CA HIS A 51 15.10 2.64 -3.25
C HIS A 51 16.23 2.65 -2.21
N LEU A 52 17.31 1.92 -2.48
CA LEU A 52 18.50 1.90 -1.64
C LEU A 52 19.76 2.11 -2.51
N PRO A 53 20.44 3.26 -2.39
CA PRO A 53 21.59 3.57 -3.23
C PRO A 53 22.79 2.67 -2.88
N ALA A 54 23.25 1.87 -3.84
CA ALA A 54 24.49 1.13 -3.72
C ALA A 54 25.68 1.98 -4.21
N ARG A 55 26.68 2.20 -3.35
CA ARG A 55 27.87 3.00 -3.67
C ARG A 55 28.87 2.25 -4.55
N SER A 56 28.81 0.91 -4.59
CA SER A 56 29.56 0.08 -5.52
C SER A 56 28.70 -1.05 -6.06
N ARG A 57 28.53 -1.12 -7.40
CA ARG A 57 27.84 -2.24 -8.07
C ARG A 57 28.63 -3.55 -7.99
N ALA A 58 29.97 -3.47 -7.99
CA ALA A 58 30.85 -4.63 -7.94
C ALA A 58 30.86 -5.32 -6.56
N HIS A 59 30.74 -4.54 -5.48
CA HIS A 59 30.80 -5.06 -4.11
C HIS A 59 29.49 -4.96 -3.33
N ARG A 60 28.42 -4.42 -3.95
CA ARG A 60 27.08 -4.22 -3.35
C ARG A 60 27.14 -3.63 -1.94
N ARG A 61 28.03 -2.65 -1.76
CA ARG A 61 28.21 -1.96 -0.47
C ARG A 61 27.17 -0.84 -0.34
N LEU A 62 26.52 -0.81 0.81
CA LEU A 62 25.46 0.10 1.18
C LEU A 62 25.97 0.97 2.33
N LEU A 63 25.64 2.24 2.33
CA LEU A 63 25.89 3.08 3.51
C LEU A 63 24.91 2.70 4.61
N LEU A 64 25.41 2.61 5.85
CA LEU A 64 24.56 2.29 7.00
C LEU A 64 23.48 3.36 7.17
N SER A 65 23.81 4.64 6.97
CA SER A 65 22.82 5.72 7.09
C SER A 65 21.71 5.61 6.02
N ASP A 66 22.06 5.28 4.78
CA ASP A 66 21.08 5.06 3.70
C ASP A 66 20.18 3.87 4.01
N VAL A 67 20.74 2.80 4.60
CA VAL A 67 20.01 1.60 5.02
C VAL A 67 19.02 1.92 6.13
N VAL A 68 19.46 2.61 7.18
CA VAL A 68 18.60 3.03 8.30
C VAL A 68 17.50 4.00 7.84
N ARG A 69 17.82 4.92 6.93
CA ARG A 69 16.87 5.92 6.39
C ARG A 69 15.96 5.38 5.28
N SER A 70 16.25 4.20 4.74
CA SER A 70 15.50 3.65 3.60
C SER A 70 14.03 3.33 3.88
N GLY A 71 13.61 3.29 5.16
CA GLY A 71 12.24 2.99 5.59
C GLY A 71 11.75 1.70 4.94
N LEU A 72 12.42 0.60 5.22
CA LEU A 72 12.34 -0.61 4.41
C LEU A 72 11.01 -1.36 4.54
N ASP A 73 10.44 -1.29 5.73
CA ASP A 73 9.08 -1.64 6.10
C ASP A 73 8.03 -0.89 5.28
N GLN A 74 8.36 0.29 4.77
CA GLN A 74 7.44 1.15 4.02
C GLN A 74 7.24 0.68 2.57
N TRP A 75 8.01 -0.27 2.03
CA TRP A 75 7.92 -0.70 0.62
C TRP A 75 7.38 -2.12 0.46
N MET A 76 6.53 -2.31 -0.54
CA MET A 76 5.86 -3.57 -0.85
C MET A 76 5.90 -3.89 -2.35
N SER A 77 6.01 -5.18 -2.65
CA SER A 77 5.79 -5.73 -3.99
C SER A 77 4.29 -5.73 -4.34
N VAL A 78 4.01 -5.86 -5.64
CA VAL A 78 2.64 -6.06 -6.16
C VAL A 78 1.99 -7.31 -5.56
N ALA A 79 2.78 -8.37 -5.31
CA ALA A 79 2.27 -9.61 -4.74
C ALA A 79 1.84 -9.43 -3.28
N GLU A 80 2.68 -8.79 -2.47
CA GLU A 80 2.35 -8.50 -1.06
C GLU A 80 1.16 -7.56 -0.95
N ALA A 81 1.10 -6.53 -1.79
CA ALA A 81 -0.06 -5.63 -1.84
C ALA A 81 -1.34 -6.37 -2.24
N GLY A 82 -1.22 -7.38 -3.12
CA GLY A 82 -2.34 -8.25 -3.49
C GLY A 82 -2.91 -9.00 -2.29
N VAL A 83 -2.04 -9.51 -1.42
CA VAL A 83 -2.48 -10.17 -0.18
C VAL A 83 -3.23 -9.18 0.73
N VAL A 84 -2.68 -7.99 0.95
CA VAL A 84 -3.32 -6.97 1.82
C VAL A 84 -4.65 -6.48 1.25
N LEU A 85 -4.75 -6.30 -0.07
CA LEU A 85 -5.96 -5.80 -0.73
C LEU A 85 -6.99 -6.91 -1.03
N GLY A 86 -6.64 -8.18 -0.81
CA GLY A 86 -7.47 -9.33 -1.19
C GLY A 86 -7.63 -9.47 -2.71
N LEU A 87 -6.59 -9.14 -3.48
CA LEU A 87 -6.59 -9.11 -4.94
C LEU A 87 -5.45 -9.96 -5.52
N GLY A 88 -5.66 -10.51 -6.72
CA GLY A 88 -4.56 -11.01 -7.54
C GLY A 88 -3.66 -9.87 -8.05
N GLN A 89 -2.46 -10.21 -8.51
CA GLN A 89 -1.49 -9.22 -9.03
C GLN A 89 -2.06 -8.35 -10.16
N THR A 90 -2.89 -8.92 -11.03
CA THR A 90 -3.59 -8.18 -12.09
C THR A 90 -4.52 -7.10 -11.53
N GLY A 91 -5.22 -7.40 -10.43
CA GLY A 91 -6.08 -6.43 -9.75
C GLY A 91 -5.28 -5.25 -9.19
N VAL A 92 -4.16 -5.53 -8.52
CA VAL A 92 -3.25 -4.49 -8.01
C VAL A 92 -2.68 -3.64 -9.15
N ARG A 93 -2.26 -4.26 -10.26
CA ARG A 93 -1.77 -3.51 -11.43
C ARG A 93 -2.84 -2.60 -12.02
N ARG A 94 -4.11 -3.00 -12.01
CA ARG A 94 -5.22 -2.13 -12.44
C ARG A 94 -5.39 -0.93 -11.51
N LEU A 95 -5.24 -1.10 -10.19
CA LEU A 95 -5.29 0.01 -9.24
C LEU A 95 -4.15 1.02 -9.46
N ILE A 96 -2.97 0.54 -9.86
CA ILE A 96 -1.87 1.41 -10.28
C ILE A 96 -2.25 2.16 -11.56
N SER A 97 -2.75 1.46 -12.59
CA SER A 97 -3.14 2.07 -13.86
C SER A 97 -4.30 3.06 -13.73
N SER A 98 -5.21 2.86 -12.77
CA SER A 98 -6.31 3.80 -12.50
C SER A 98 -5.90 4.96 -11.60
N GLY A 99 -4.64 5.02 -11.14
CA GLY A 99 -4.12 6.08 -10.27
C GLY A 99 -4.55 5.97 -8.82
N LEU A 100 -5.16 4.85 -8.40
CA LEU A 100 -5.50 4.59 -6.99
C LEU A 100 -4.28 4.21 -6.15
N LEU A 101 -3.22 3.72 -6.79
CA LEU A 101 -1.92 3.48 -6.18
C LEU A 101 -0.81 4.09 -7.03
N ALA A 102 0.14 4.76 -6.39
CA ALA A 102 1.35 5.25 -7.05
C ALA A 102 2.40 4.14 -7.09
N ALA A 103 3.03 3.93 -8.25
CA ALA A 103 4.14 3.01 -8.42
C ALA A 103 5.48 3.77 -8.49
N HIS A 104 6.43 3.40 -7.64
CA HIS A 104 7.72 4.08 -7.49
C HIS A 104 8.93 3.28 -7.97
N GLY A 105 8.72 2.25 -8.80
CA GLY A 105 9.79 1.38 -9.27
C GLY A 105 9.23 0.15 -9.96
N LYS A 106 10.10 -0.84 -10.25
CA LYS A 106 9.68 -2.09 -10.90
C LYS A 106 9.44 -3.24 -9.92
N GLU A 107 10.33 -3.44 -8.93
CA GLU A 107 10.28 -4.62 -8.05
C GLU A 107 9.49 -4.40 -6.76
N LEU A 108 9.62 -3.23 -6.13
CA LEU A 108 8.88 -2.83 -4.94
C LEU A 108 8.13 -1.51 -5.19
N PRO A 109 7.16 -1.50 -6.11
CA PRO A 109 6.57 -0.26 -6.57
C PRO A 109 5.74 0.48 -5.51
N LEU A 110 5.25 -0.19 -4.47
CA LEU A 110 4.16 0.34 -3.66
C LEU A 110 4.65 0.72 -2.27
N ARG A 111 4.15 1.85 -1.75
CA ARG A 111 4.28 2.14 -0.32
C ARG A 111 3.24 1.37 0.47
N ARG A 112 3.65 0.80 1.60
CA ARG A 112 2.81 0.06 2.54
C ARG A 112 1.65 0.93 3.03
N ASP A 113 1.95 2.14 3.47
CA ASP A 113 0.94 3.07 3.99
C ASP A 113 -0.16 3.35 2.96
N ASP A 114 0.20 3.60 1.70
CA ASP A 114 -0.76 3.83 0.62
C ASP A 114 -1.66 2.61 0.39
N VAL A 115 -1.06 1.41 0.43
CA VAL A 115 -1.80 0.14 0.28
C VAL A 115 -2.74 -0.09 1.45
N GLU A 116 -2.31 0.18 2.69
CA GLU A 116 -3.12 0.01 3.90
C GLU A 116 -4.24 1.04 4.01
N VAL A 117 -3.98 2.30 3.63
CA VAL A 117 -5.01 3.32 3.50
C VAL A 117 -6.05 2.90 2.46
N LEU A 118 -5.60 2.45 1.29
CA LEU A 118 -6.52 1.99 0.25
C LEU A 118 -7.32 0.75 0.68
N ALA A 119 -6.70 -0.19 1.41
CA ALA A 119 -7.41 -1.35 1.96
C ALA A 119 -8.58 -0.92 2.86
N ARG A 120 -8.33 0.03 3.77
CA ARG A 120 -9.37 0.61 4.64
C ARG A 120 -10.47 1.34 3.85
N LEU A 121 -10.10 2.13 2.84
CA LEU A 121 -11.09 2.80 1.99
C LEU A 121 -11.99 1.80 1.25
N ARG A 122 -11.41 0.70 0.74
CA ARG A 122 -12.13 -0.35 0.01
C ARG A 122 -13.17 -1.10 0.83
N GLU A 123 -13.10 -1.06 2.16
CA GLU A 123 -14.15 -1.62 3.05
C GLU A 123 -15.46 -0.85 2.92
N GLY A 124 -15.38 0.44 2.59
CA GLY A 124 -16.53 1.31 2.34
C GLY A 124 -17.06 1.24 0.90
N TRP A 125 -16.49 0.40 0.04
CA TRP A 125 -16.86 0.32 -1.38
C TRP A 125 -17.60 -0.97 -1.70
N LEU A 126 -18.58 -0.86 -2.59
CA LEU A 126 -19.49 -1.94 -2.97
C LEU A 126 -19.29 -2.33 -4.43
N THR A 127 -19.49 -3.61 -4.71
CA THR A 127 -19.69 -4.09 -6.07
C THR A 127 -21.03 -3.58 -6.61
N LEU A 128 -21.20 -3.59 -7.93
CA LEU A 128 -22.49 -3.23 -8.55
C LEU A 128 -23.64 -4.11 -8.05
N SER A 129 -23.40 -5.41 -7.87
CA SER A 129 -24.43 -6.35 -7.39
C SER A 129 -24.84 -6.03 -5.95
N THR A 130 -23.89 -5.80 -5.05
CA THR A 130 -24.20 -5.45 -3.66
C THR A 130 -24.91 -4.10 -3.56
N ALA A 131 -24.50 -3.11 -4.35
CA ALA A 131 -25.18 -1.82 -4.42
C ALA A 131 -26.62 -1.96 -4.97
N ALA A 132 -26.81 -2.76 -6.01
CA ALA A 132 -28.11 -3.02 -6.63
C ALA A 132 -29.08 -3.69 -5.63
N SER A 133 -28.61 -4.72 -4.93
CA SER A 133 -29.36 -5.38 -3.86
C SER A 133 -29.72 -4.41 -2.73
N ALA A 134 -28.78 -3.57 -2.29
CA ALA A 134 -29.03 -2.58 -1.24
C ALA A 134 -30.05 -1.52 -1.66
N LEU A 135 -30.06 -1.11 -2.92
CA LEU A 135 -30.99 -0.12 -3.47
C LEU A 135 -32.33 -0.71 -3.91
N GLY A 136 -32.47 -2.05 -3.95
CA GLY A 136 -33.66 -2.71 -4.48
C GLY A 136 -33.88 -2.47 -5.97
N VAL A 137 -32.80 -2.32 -6.76
CA VAL A 137 -32.84 -2.07 -8.21
C VAL A 137 -31.98 -3.07 -8.98
N GLY A 138 -32.07 -3.07 -10.32
CA GLY A 138 -31.19 -3.85 -11.17
C GLY A 138 -29.77 -3.28 -11.26
N VAL A 139 -28.79 -4.12 -11.61
CA VAL A 139 -27.39 -3.70 -11.83
C VAL A 139 -27.28 -2.61 -12.90
N ASP A 140 -28.08 -2.70 -13.97
CA ASP A 140 -28.12 -1.71 -15.05
C ASP A 140 -28.57 -0.33 -14.55
N GLU A 141 -29.46 -0.28 -13.56
CA GLU A 141 -29.88 0.97 -12.93
C GLU A 141 -28.71 1.61 -12.18
N VAL A 142 -27.96 0.84 -11.38
CA VAL A 142 -26.78 1.33 -10.67
C VAL A 142 -25.71 1.84 -11.65
N GLN A 143 -25.50 1.14 -12.76
CA GLN A 143 -24.61 1.63 -13.82
C GLN A 143 -25.11 2.93 -14.44
N ARG A 144 -26.42 3.07 -14.66
CA ARG A 144 -27.03 4.30 -15.16
C ARG A 144 -26.83 5.46 -14.17
N MET A 145 -27.00 5.20 -12.88
CA MET A 145 -26.75 6.17 -11.81
C MET A 145 -25.29 6.66 -11.80
N LEU A 146 -24.32 5.76 -11.97
CA LEU A 146 -22.90 6.13 -12.10
C LEU A 146 -22.63 6.95 -13.36
N ARG A 147 -23.21 6.57 -14.51
CA ARG A 147 -23.04 7.30 -15.79
C ARG A 147 -23.61 8.71 -15.73
N HIS A 148 -24.74 8.91 -15.06
CA HIS A 148 -25.37 10.23 -14.88
C HIS A 148 -24.92 10.97 -13.62
N ARG A 149 -23.85 10.51 -12.95
CA ARG A 149 -23.27 11.15 -11.75
C ARG A 149 -24.26 11.31 -10.57
N GLN A 150 -25.26 10.44 -10.50
CA GLN A 150 -26.12 10.30 -9.31
C GLN A 150 -25.40 9.54 -8.19
N LEU A 151 -24.42 8.70 -8.58
CA LEU A 151 -23.42 8.11 -7.71
C LEU A 151 -22.03 8.47 -8.25
N THR A 152 -21.07 8.64 -7.35
CA THR A 152 -19.67 8.87 -7.67
C THR A 152 -18.95 7.54 -7.86
N HIS A 153 -18.15 7.43 -8.92
CA HIS A 153 -17.33 6.23 -9.17
C HIS A 153 -16.08 6.25 -8.29
N THR A 154 -15.77 5.15 -7.61
CA THR A 154 -14.58 5.01 -6.72
C THR A 154 -13.24 4.88 -7.45
N CYS A 155 -13.28 4.82 -8.78
CA CYS A 155 -12.15 4.47 -9.69
C CYS A 155 -11.66 3.01 -9.56
N ASP A 156 -12.21 2.22 -8.64
CA ASP A 156 -12.03 0.77 -8.58
C ASP A 156 -13.16 0.08 -9.33
N VAL A 157 -12.85 -0.45 -10.52
CA VAL A 157 -13.81 -1.16 -11.38
C VAL A 157 -14.45 -2.36 -10.67
N ALA A 158 -13.73 -3.01 -9.74
CA ALA A 158 -14.29 -4.16 -9.01
C ALA A 158 -15.30 -3.73 -7.93
N ARG A 159 -15.13 -2.54 -7.36
CA ARG A 159 -16.00 -1.97 -6.31
C ARG A 159 -16.32 -0.51 -6.60
N PRO A 160 -17.13 -0.23 -7.64
CA PRO A 160 -17.24 1.11 -8.21
C PRO A 160 -18.11 2.08 -7.38
N VAL A 161 -18.82 1.61 -6.35
CA VAL A 161 -19.84 2.40 -5.63
C VAL A 161 -19.44 2.64 -4.18
N TYR A 162 -19.62 3.86 -3.69
CA TYR A 162 -19.47 4.15 -2.26
C TYR A 162 -20.69 3.69 -1.46
N ARG A 163 -20.48 2.95 -0.36
CA ARG A 163 -21.55 2.50 0.53
C ARG A 163 -22.36 3.66 1.12
N HIS A 164 -21.71 4.75 1.50
CA HIS A 164 -22.37 5.90 2.10
C HIS A 164 -23.33 6.62 1.13
N GLU A 165 -23.00 6.67 -0.17
CA GLU A 165 -23.88 7.26 -1.19
C GLU A 165 -25.14 6.41 -1.39
N VAL A 166 -25.00 5.08 -1.37
CA VAL A 166 -26.16 4.16 -1.41
C VAL A 166 -27.09 4.42 -0.22
N SER A 167 -26.55 4.56 0.99
CA SER A 167 -27.34 4.92 2.18
C SER A 167 -28.02 6.28 2.04
N SER A 168 -27.34 7.27 1.47
CA SER A 168 -27.90 8.60 1.22
C SER A 168 -29.07 8.57 0.23
N VAL A 169 -28.95 7.80 -0.86
CA VAL A 169 -30.03 7.62 -1.83
C VAL A 169 -31.24 6.93 -1.21
N LEU A 170 -31.02 5.91 -0.37
CA LEU A 170 -32.10 5.25 0.36
C LEU A 170 -32.80 6.21 1.32
N ALA A 171 -32.05 7.05 2.04
CA ALA A 171 -32.63 8.03 2.96
C ALA A 171 -33.48 9.10 2.27
N THR A 172 -33.18 9.42 0.99
CA THR A 172 -33.96 10.38 0.19
C THR A 172 -35.17 9.74 -0.49
N ARG A 173 -35.18 8.41 -0.68
CA ARG A 173 -36.35 7.69 -1.17
C ARG A 173 -37.41 7.63 -0.07
N ARG A 174 -38.45 8.46 -0.17
CA ARG A 174 -39.65 8.30 0.67
C ARG A 174 -40.19 6.88 0.50
N PRO A 175 -40.61 6.19 1.59
CA PRO A 175 -41.30 4.92 1.45
C PRO A 175 -42.58 5.16 0.67
N VAL A 176 -42.75 4.45 -0.44
CA VAL A 176 -44.05 4.38 -1.13
C VAL A 176 -44.97 3.59 -0.20
N PRO A 177 -46.10 4.16 0.28
CA PRO A 177 -47.02 3.39 1.11
C PRO A 177 -47.53 2.20 0.29
N SER A 178 -47.25 0.97 0.75
CA SER A 178 -47.83 -0.22 0.17
C SER A 178 -49.34 -0.12 0.40
N LYS A 179 -50.12 -0.04 -0.69
CA LYS A 179 -51.57 -0.19 -0.60
C LYS A 179 -51.87 -1.58 -0.03
N ALA A 180 -52.57 -1.58 1.10
CA ALA A 180 -53.20 -2.74 1.72
C ALA A 180 -54.30 -3.31 0.82
#